data_AF-A0AAU7CJD2-F1
#
_entry.id   AF-A0AAU7CJD2-F1
#
_cell.length_a   1.000
_cell.length_b   1.000
_cell.length_c   1.000
_cell.angle_alpha   90.00
_cell.angle_beta   90.00
_cell.angle_gamma   90.00
#
_symmetry.space_group_name_H-M   'P 1'
#
loop_
_entity.id
_entity.type
_entity.pdbx_description
1 polymer ?
#
loop_
_entity_poly.entity_id
_entity_poly.type
_entity_poly.pdbx_seq_one_letter_code
_entity_poly.pdbx_strand_id
1 'polypeptide(L)'
;MATMTVEQFVNATIQWGTARNPTFKLNWPVKGGWEGWVQVDLTGFILSVDPTCDILREYPIFTSPYMRTDLLLNSTAFTDAQIPVEIKAESFENRMDPFLQGILKDIQKLNEDRNTDFSECTCIMMAIPFSPQSAQAVLSIQEGGHNIFTLVYVGEVAIAIAVYTEAGGWIPARQASVSLSDMTPEPVASPLR
;
A
#
# COMPACT_ATOMS: atom_id res chain seq x y z
N MET A 1 9.65 -19.36 11.50
CA MET A 1 8.76 -18.19 11.45
C MET A 1 7.68 -18.49 10.43
N ALA A 2 6.46 -17.99 10.63
CA ALA A 2 5.39 -18.21 9.66
C ALA A 2 5.62 -17.30 8.44
N THR A 3 5.50 -17.86 7.24
CA THR A 3 5.56 -17.08 5.99
C THR A 3 4.19 -16.45 5.75
N MET A 4 4.15 -15.12 5.73
CA MET A 4 2.96 -14.34 5.40
C MET A 4 2.68 -14.42 3.89
N THR A 5 1.46 -14.83 3.53
CA THR A 5 0.97 -14.78 2.15
C THR A 5 0.40 -13.40 1.81
N VAL A 6 0.23 -13.12 0.52
CA VAL A 6 -0.47 -11.90 0.05
C VAL A 6 -1.87 -11.77 0.65
N GLU A 7 -2.63 -12.87 0.71
CA GLU A 7 -3.98 -12.86 1.29
C GLU A 7 -3.95 -12.53 2.79
N GLN A 8 -2.97 -13.05 3.53
CA GLN A 8 -2.79 -12.72 4.94
C GLN A 8 -2.43 -11.24 5.13
N PHE A 9 -1.54 -10.68 4.29
CA PHE A 9 -1.20 -9.26 4.32
C PHE A 9 -2.41 -8.36 4.02
N VAL A 10 -3.19 -8.70 2.99
CA VAL A 10 -4.42 -7.97 2.63
C VAL A 10 -5.41 -7.99 3.80
N ASN A 11 -5.66 -9.17 4.40
CA ASN A 11 -6.55 -9.30 5.55
C ASN A 11 -6.07 -8.49 6.75
N ALA A 12 -4.76 -8.51 7.05
CA ALA A 12 -4.20 -7.72 8.14
C ALA A 12 -4.33 -6.21 7.86
N THR A 13 -4.18 -5.79 6.61
CA THR A 13 -4.40 -4.39 6.19
C THR A 13 -5.86 -3.95 6.36
N ILE A 14 -6.83 -4.82 6.04
CA ILE A 14 -8.27 -4.55 6.26
C ILE A 14 -8.56 -4.40 7.76
N GLN A 15 -8.03 -5.30 8.59
CA GLN A 15 -8.18 -5.25 10.05
C GLN A 15 -7.55 -3.98 10.64
N TRP A 16 -6.36 -3.62 10.17
CA TRP A 16 -5.67 -2.38 10.54
C TRP A 16 -6.51 -1.15 10.16
N GLY A 17 -6.99 -1.10 8.92
CA GLY A 17 -7.86 -0.02 8.43
C GLY A 17 -9.10 0.14 9.30
N THR A 18 -9.76 -0.97 9.64
CA THR A 18 -10.92 -0.99 10.54
C THR A 18 -10.57 -0.47 11.93
N ALA A 19 -9.45 -0.91 12.51
CA ALA A 19 -9.03 -0.52 13.85
C ALA A 19 -8.62 0.97 13.94
N ARG A 20 -8.00 1.51 12.87
CA ARG A 20 -7.47 2.88 12.84
C ARG A 20 -8.40 3.91 12.23
N ASN A 21 -9.48 3.49 11.57
CA ASN A 21 -10.44 4.37 10.92
C ASN A 21 -10.80 5.63 11.71
N PRO A 22 -11.15 5.56 13.01
CA PRO A 22 -11.56 6.76 13.76
C PRO A 22 -10.46 7.82 13.90
N THR A 23 -9.20 7.44 13.67
CA THR A 23 -8.00 8.27 13.87
C THR A 23 -7.37 8.77 12.59
N PHE A 24 -7.71 8.23 11.42
CA PHE A 24 -7.07 8.61 10.16
C PHE A 24 -7.17 10.12 9.85
N LYS A 25 -8.31 10.73 10.17
CA LYS A 25 -8.53 12.19 10.08
C LYS A 25 -7.53 13.06 10.84
N LEU A 26 -6.83 12.49 11.81
CA LEU A 26 -5.81 13.18 12.60
C LEU A 26 -4.42 13.08 11.97
N ASN A 27 -4.24 12.17 11.01
CA ASN A 27 -2.95 11.78 10.48
C ASN A 27 -2.75 12.21 9.03
N TRP A 28 -3.71 11.94 8.14
CA TRP A 28 -3.60 12.30 6.72
C TRP A 28 -3.44 13.82 6.43
N PRO A 29 -3.95 14.75 7.28
CA PRO A 29 -3.71 16.18 7.09
C PRO A 29 -2.27 16.64 7.40
N VAL A 30 -1.50 15.85 8.14
CA VAL A 30 -0.19 16.27 8.67
C VAL A 30 0.89 16.09 7.62
N LYS A 31 1.60 17.18 7.31
CA LYS A 31 2.72 17.21 6.36
C LYS A 31 3.82 16.21 6.72
N GLY A 32 4.25 15.43 5.73
CA GLY A 32 5.56 14.76 5.72
C GLY A 32 5.73 13.57 6.68
N GLY A 33 4.65 13.05 7.27
CA GLY A 33 4.73 11.92 8.21
C GLY A 33 3.68 10.84 8.01
N TRP A 34 2.65 11.08 7.20
CA TRP A 34 1.52 10.15 7.05
C TRP A 34 1.94 8.77 6.51
N GLU A 35 2.68 8.74 5.39
CA GLU A 35 3.16 7.49 4.79
C GLU A 35 4.11 6.72 5.74
N GLY A 36 5.09 7.41 6.34
CA GLY A 36 5.98 6.82 7.34
C GLY A 36 5.25 6.33 8.60
N TRP A 37 4.18 7.01 9.03
CA TRP A 37 3.32 6.56 10.13
C TRP A 37 2.58 5.27 9.75
N VAL A 38 2.03 5.19 8.54
CA VAL A 38 1.39 3.97 8.04
C VAL A 38 2.35 2.80 8.08
N GLN A 39 3.59 2.97 7.60
CA GLN A 39 4.60 1.91 7.64
C GLN A 39 4.84 1.40 9.07
N VAL A 40 5.01 2.30 10.05
CA VAL A 40 5.25 1.94 11.46
C VAL A 40 4.03 1.25 12.06
N ASP A 41 2.87 1.88 11.93
CA ASP A 41 1.66 1.48 12.64
C ASP A 41 1.05 0.20 12.06
N LEU A 42 1.05 0.02 10.74
CA LEU A 42 0.63 -1.23 10.10
C LEU A 42 1.54 -2.40 10.53
N THR A 43 2.86 -2.18 10.53
CA THR A 43 3.81 -3.22 10.99
C THR A 43 3.56 -3.58 12.46
N GLY A 44 3.43 -2.57 13.32
CA GLY A 44 3.13 -2.78 14.74
C GLY A 44 1.80 -3.49 14.97
N PHE A 45 0.77 -3.18 14.17
CA PHE A 45 -0.51 -3.86 14.21
C PHE A 45 -0.38 -5.34 13.83
N ILE A 46 0.26 -5.64 12.69
CA ILE A 46 0.48 -7.02 12.24
C ILE A 46 1.19 -7.84 13.32
N LEU A 47 2.28 -7.32 13.88
CA LEU A 47 3.06 -8.00 14.93
C LEU A 47 2.29 -8.15 16.25
N SER A 48 1.31 -7.29 16.52
CA SER A 48 0.43 -7.44 17.69
C SER A 48 -0.59 -8.58 17.53
N VAL A 49 -0.96 -8.91 16.30
CA VAL A 49 -1.88 -10.01 15.96
C VAL A 49 -1.12 -11.32 15.81
N ASP A 50 0.00 -11.30 15.09
CA ASP A 50 0.89 -12.44 14.92
C ASP A 50 2.35 -12.01 15.13
N PRO A 51 2.91 -12.21 16.35
CA PRO A 51 4.28 -11.85 16.66
C PRO A 51 5.33 -12.75 15.99
N THR A 52 4.91 -13.79 15.26
CA THR A 52 5.81 -14.68 14.52
C THR A 52 6.08 -14.22 13.09
N CYS A 53 5.37 -13.18 12.64
CA CYS A 53 5.61 -12.51 11.37
C CYS A 53 7.00 -11.85 11.34
N ASP A 54 7.60 -11.86 10.15
CA ASP A 54 8.92 -11.32 9.88
C ASP A 54 8.79 -10.17 8.88
N ILE A 55 8.96 -8.94 9.37
CA ILE A 55 8.75 -7.71 8.59
C ILE A 55 9.90 -6.75 8.86
N LEU A 56 10.59 -6.35 7.81
CA LEU A 56 11.55 -5.25 7.84
C LEU A 56 10.95 -4.02 7.19
N ARG A 57 11.32 -2.84 7.71
CA ARG A 57 11.02 -1.56 7.06
C ARG A 57 12.24 -1.08 6.28
N GLU A 58 12.01 -0.34 5.21
CA GLU A 58 13.05 0.37 4.48
C GLU A 58 14.21 -0.55 4.07
N TYR A 59 13.88 -1.66 3.39
CA TYR A 59 14.86 -2.71 3.03
C TYR A 59 15.43 -2.53 1.62
N PRO A 60 16.75 -2.71 1.40
CA PRO A 60 17.40 -2.53 0.09
C PRO A 60 17.15 -3.69 -0.87
N ILE A 61 16.07 -3.63 -1.64
CA ILE A 61 15.76 -4.62 -2.68
C ILE A 61 16.11 -4.16 -4.11
N PHE A 62 16.52 -2.90 -4.26
CA PHE A 62 16.72 -2.28 -5.55
C PHE A 62 18.20 -2.27 -5.95
N THR A 63 18.45 -2.08 -7.25
CA THR A 63 19.80 -1.95 -7.83
C THR A 63 20.57 -0.75 -7.26
N SER A 64 19.87 0.35 -6.97
CA SER A 64 20.45 1.50 -6.29
C SER A 64 20.58 1.25 -4.78
N PRO A 65 21.77 1.45 -4.19
CA PRO A 65 21.99 1.28 -2.75
C PRO A 65 21.32 2.38 -1.91
N TYR A 66 20.66 3.35 -2.51
CA TYR A 66 19.91 4.43 -1.83
C TYR A 66 18.39 4.24 -1.88
N MET A 67 17.90 3.25 -2.65
CA MET A 67 16.47 2.97 -2.74
C MET A 67 16.09 1.85 -1.78
N ARG A 68 14.93 1.97 -1.16
CA ARG A 68 14.39 1.04 -0.19
C ARG A 68 12.92 0.81 -0.49
N THR A 69 12.46 -0.40 -0.23
CA THR A 69 11.02 -0.69 -0.21
C THR A 69 10.47 -0.39 1.17
N ASP A 70 9.23 0.09 1.23
CA ASP A 70 8.62 0.54 2.48
C ASP A 70 8.58 -0.61 3.50
N LEU A 71 8.08 -1.78 3.09
CA LEU A 71 8.10 -3.02 3.87
C LEU A 71 8.67 -4.18 3.05
N LEU A 72 9.39 -5.08 3.72
CA LEU A 72 9.73 -6.41 3.23
C LEU A 72 9.14 -7.47 4.15
N LEU A 73 8.19 -8.25 3.63
CA LEU A 73 7.62 -9.39 4.35
C LEU A 73 8.50 -10.63 4.13
N ASN A 74 8.57 -11.48 5.15
CA ASN A 74 9.27 -12.76 5.15
C ASN A 74 10.79 -12.63 4.95
N SER A 75 11.42 -11.61 5.53
CA SER A 75 12.82 -11.23 5.26
C SER A 75 13.88 -12.35 5.43
N THR A 76 13.59 -13.36 6.25
CA THR A 76 14.46 -14.52 6.51
C THR A 76 14.07 -15.77 5.71
N ALA A 77 12.97 -15.72 4.94
CA ALA A 77 12.59 -16.80 4.02
C ALA A 77 13.46 -16.77 2.76
N PHE A 78 13.35 -17.82 1.94
CA PHE A 78 13.90 -17.80 0.58
C PHE A 78 13.29 -16.66 -0.23
N THR A 79 14.07 -16.10 -1.16
CA THR A 79 13.71 -14.85 -1.82
C THR A 79 12.41 -14.96 -2.63
N ASP A 80 12.09 -16.12 -3.18
CA ASP A 80 10.82 -16.40 -3.87
C ASP A 80 9.57 -16.28 -2.97
N ALA A 81 9.75 -16.42 -1.66
CA ALA A 81 8.71 -16.23 -0.64
C ALA A 81 8.72 -14.82 -0.02
N GLN A 82 9.69 -13.98 -0.35
CA GLN A 82 9.76 -12.60 0.12
C GLN A 82 8.79 -11.71 -0.67
N ILE A 83 8.13 -10.80 0.02
CA ILE A 83 7.13 -9.91 -0.58
C ILE A 83 7.49 -8.46 -0.26
N PRO A 84 8.11 -7.75 -1.21
CA PRO A 84 8.22 -6.30 -1.14
C PRO A 84 6.86 -5.62 -1.19
N VAL A 85 6.70 -4.56 -0.41
CA VAL A 85 5.49 -3.73 -0.38
C VAL A 85 5.88 -2.27 -0.49
N GLU A 86 5.32 -1.60 -1.49
CA GLU A 86 5.31 -0.13 -1.59
C GLU A 86 3.96 0.40 -1.12
N ILE A 87 4.00 1.54 -0.44
CA ILE A 87 2.89 2.21 0.20
C ILE A 87 2.91 3.65 -0.28
N LYS A 88 1.83 4.07 -0.93
CA LYS A 88 1.60 5.48 -1.19
C LYS A 88 0.39 5.98 -0.46
N ALA A 89 0.57 7.03 0.33
CA ALA A 89 -0.49 7.61 1.14
C ALA A 89 -0.82 9.04 0.71
N GLU A 90 -2.09 9.31 0.43
CA GLU A 90 -2.55 10.65 0.05
C GLU A 90 -2.60 11.55 1.28
N SER A 91 -2.20 12.80 1.10
CA SER A 91 -2.21 13.88 2.07
C SER A 91 -2.57 15.20 1.38
N PHE A 92 -2.84 16.26 2.14
CA PHE A 92 -3.21 17.55 1.54
C PHE A 92 -2.19 18.10 0.54
N GLU A 93 -0.90 17.81 0.72
CA GLU A 93 0.17 18.37 -0.10
C GLU A 93 0.42 17.61 -1.41
N ASN A 94 0.03 16.32 -1.48
CA ASN A 94 0.24 15.48 -2.66
C ASN A 94 -1.08 15.02 -3.31
N ARG A 95 -2.25 15.50 -2.87
CA ARG A 95 -3.56 15.10 -3.40
C ARG A 95 -3.67 15.10 -4.93
N MET A 96 -4.47 14.19 -5.49
CA MET A 96 -4.69 14.04 -6.94
C MET A 96 -3.40 13.73 -7.72
N ASP A 97 -3.02 14.53 -8.71
CA ASP A 97 -1.95 14.21 -9.67
C ASP A 97 -0.62 13.85 -9.01
N PRO A 98 -0.07 14.59 -8.02
CA PRO A 98 1.19 14.22 -7.38
C PRO A 98 1.13 12.86 -6.67
N PHE A 99 0.00 12.50 -6.07
CA PHE A 99 -0.24 11.22 -5.41
C PHE A 99 -0.27 10.10 -6.44
N LEU A 100 -1.01 10.28 -7.53
CA LEU A 100 -1.07 9.31 -8.64
C LEU A 100 0.30 9.13 -9.32
N GLN A 101 1.01 10.22 -9.61
CA GLN A 101 2.37 10.17 -10.15
C GLN A 101 3.33 9.47 -9.18
N GLY A 102 3.12 9.63 -7.87
CA GLY A 102 3.83 8.88 -6.85
C GLY A 102 3.60 7.37 -6.96
N ILE A 103 2.34 6.94 -7.08
CA ILE A 103 1.97 5.52 -7.25
C ILE A 103 2.61 4.94 -8.51
N LEU A 104 2.49 5.64 -9.64
CA LEU A 104 3.03 5.18 -10.92
C LEU A 104 4.56 5.04 -10.87
N LYS A 105 5.26 5.95 -10.18
CA LYS A 105 6.70 5.84 -9.94
C LYS A 105 7.06 4.62 -9.10
N ASP A 106 6.29 4.31 -8.06
CA ASP A 106 6.56 3.14 -7.22
C ASP A 106 6.26 1.83 -7.97
N ILE A 107 5.24 1.79 -8.83
CA ILE A 107 4.98 0.67 -9.75
C ILE A 107 6.16 0.48 -10.70
N GLN A 108 6.64 1.56 -11.34
CA GLN A 108 7.79 1.50 -12.24
C GLN A 108 9.04 1.02 -11.50
N LYS A 109 9.31 1.59 -10.32
CA LYS A 109 10.44 1.21 -9.45
C LYS A 109 10.39 -0.28 -9.12
N LEU A 110 9.22 -0.81 -8.75
CA LEU A 110 9.04 -2.24 -8.54
C LEU A 110 9.30 -3.03 -9.82
N ASN A 111 8.80 -2.62 -10.99
CA ASN A 111 9.00 -3.36 -12.23
C ASN A 111 10.45 -3.39 -12.72
N GLU A 112 11.16 -2.26 -12.64
CA GLU A 112 12.38 -2.02 -13.40
C GLU A 112 13.64 -2.02 -12.53
N ASP A 113 13.53 -1.64 -11.26
CA ASP A 113 14.70 -1.31 -10.45
C ASP A 113 15.07 -2.37 -9.41
N ARG A 114 14.29 -3.46 -9.26
CA ARG A 114 14.63 -4.55 -8.33
C ARG A 114 15.96 -5.19 -8.73
N ASN A 115 16.78 -5.52 -7.74
CA ASN A 115 18.02 -6.27 -8.01
C ASN A 115 17.69 -7.73 -8.38
N THR A 116 18.70 -8.47 -8.85
CA THR A 116 18.53 -9.85 -9.35
C THR A 116 18.04 -10.84 -8.30
N ASP A 117 18.26 -10.58 -7.02
CA ASP A 117 17.79 -11.48 -5.96
C ASP A 117 16.26 -11.36 -5.83
N PHE A 118 15.70 -10.19 -6.10
CA PHE A 118 14.27 -9.87 -5.93
C PHE A 118 13.50 -9.78 -7.26
N SER A 119 14.10 -10.12 -8.40
CA SER A 119 13.47 -9.91 -9.71
C SER A 119 12.19 -10.72 -9.89
N GLU A 120 12.14 -11.92 -9.32
CA GLU A 120 11.01 -12.87 -9.44
C GLU A 120 10.02 -12.80 -8.26
N CYS A 121 10.29 -11.95 -7.25
CA CYS A 121 9.42 -11.83 -6.08
C CYS A 121 8.02 -11.33 -6.46
N THR A 122 7.01 -11.91 -5.80
CA THR A 122 5.69 -11.28 -5.73
C THR A 122 5.83 -9.95 -5.00
N CYS A 123 5.25 -8.87 -5.54
CA CYS A 123 5.32 -7.54 -4.94
C CYS A 123 3.92 -6.96 -4.74
N ILE A 124 3.78 -6.01 -3.83
CA ILE A 124 2.51 -5.34 -3.52
C ILE A 124 2.69 -3.84 -3.68
N MET A 125 1.72 -3.20 -4.34
CA MET A 125 1.54 -1.76 -4.31
C MET A 125 0.25 -1.45 -3.54
N MET A 126 0.37 -0.72 -2.44
CA MET A 126 -0.76 -0.26 -1.62
C MET A 126 -0.93 1.25 -1.76
N ALA A 127 -2.10 1.67 -2.19
CA ALA A 127 -2.48 3.07 -2.30
C ALA A 127 -3.54 3.42 -1.25
N ILE A 128 -3.36 4.53 -0.53
CA ILE A 128 -4.27 5.02 0.51
C ILE A 128 -4.78 6.42 0.14
N PRO A 129 -5.77 6.52 -0.76
CA PRO A 129 -6.47 7.77 -1.06
C PRO A 129 -7.37 8.19 0.11
N PHE A 130 -7.36 9.46 0.49
CA PHE A 130 -8.34 10.02 1.44
C PHE A 130 -9.56 10.57 0.70
N SER A 131 -9.43 10.97 -0.57
CA SER A 131 -10.55 11.52 -1.35
C SER A 131 -11.19 10.47 -2.28
N PRO A 132 -12.53 10.50 -2.47
CA PRO A 132 -13.20 9.63 -3.44
C PRO A 132 -12.68 9.78 -4.87
N GLN A 133 -12.28 11.00 -5.26
CA GLN A 133 -11.74 11.29 -6.59
C GLN A 133 -10.39 10.61 -6.80
N SER A 134 -9.47 10.71 -5.83
CA SER A 134 -8.20 9.99 -5.88
C SER A 134 -8.42 8.48 -5.84
N ALA A 135 -9.37 7.99 -5.05
CA ALA A 135 -9.69 6.57 -5.01
C ALA A 135 -10.18 6.06 -6.37
N GLN A 136 -11.08 6.79 -7.05
CA GLN A 136 -11.52 6.45 -8.39
C GLN A 136 -10.38 6.49 -9.42
N ALA A 137 -9.46 7.46 -9.29
CA ALA A 137 -8.31 7.57 -10.17
C ALA A 137 -7.32 6.41 -9.99
N VAL A 138 -7.06 5.99 -8.75
CA VAL A 138 -6.25 4.80 -8.44
C VAL A 138 -6.85 3.55 -9.07
N LEU A 139 -8.16 3.35 -8.96
CA LEU A 139 -8.84 2.19 -9.57
C LEU A 139 -8.87 2.21 -11.09
N SER A 140 -8.55 3.35 -11.70
CA SER A 140 -8.44 3.51 -13.15
C SER A 140 -7.02 3.29 -13.67
N ILE A 141 -6.03 3.05 -12.80
CA ILE A 141 -4.66 2.73 -13.22
C ILE A 141 -4.65 1.37 -13.90
N GLN A 142 -4.01 1.32 -15.08
CA GLN A 142 -3.91 0.13 -15.93
C GLN A 142 -2.47 -0.26 -16.21
N GLU A 143 -2.22 -1.56 -16.21
CA GLU A 143 -1.00 -2.19 -16.75
C GLU A 143 -1.43 -3.40 -17.59
N GLY A 144 -0.72 -3.68 -18.69
CA GLY A 144 -1.07 -4.81 -19.56
C GLY A 144 -2.51 -4.79 -20.07
N GLY A 145 -3.11 -3.60 -20.25
CA GLY A 145 -4.46 -3.42 -20.81
C GLY A 145 -5.63 -3.69 -19.85
N HIS A 146 -5.39 -3.78 -18.53
CA HIS A 146 -6.46 -3.97 -17.55
C HIS A 146 -6.19 -3.18 -16.26
N ASN A 147 -7.24 -2.91 -15.48
CA ASN A 147 -7.11 -2.24 -14.18
C ASN A 147 -6.42 -3.16 -13.17
N ILE A 148 -5.48 -2.63 -12.40
CA ILE A 148 -4.64 -3.46 -11.51
C ILE A 148 -4.96 -3.33 -10.04
N PHE A 149 -5.67 -2.29 -9.62
CA PHE A 149 -6.02 -2.06 -8.22
C PHE A 149 -7.41 -2.63 -7.89
N THR A 150 -7.53 -3.17 -6.69
CA THR A 150 -8.83 -3.47 -6.05
C THR A 150 -8.91 -2.74 -4.72
N LEU A 151 -10.06 -2.13 -4.43
CA LEU A 151 -10.34 -1.64 -3.08
C LEU A 151 -10.48 -2.81 -2.14
N VAL A 152 -9.75 -2.76 -1.02
CA VAL A 152 -9.84 -3.78 0.04
C VAL A 152 -10.51 -3.22 1.29
N TYR A 153 -10.48 -1.90 1.46
CA TYR A 153 -11.06 -1.22 2.61
C TYR A 153 -11.60 0.16 2.22
N VAL A 154 -12.71 0.56 2.85
CA VAL A 154 -13.33 1.88 2.70
C VAL A 154 -13.80 2.38 4.06
N GLY A 155 -13.41 3.60 4.41
CA GLY A 155 -13.80 4.32 5.62
C GLY A 155 -13.55 5.82 5.50
N GLU A 156 -12.83 6.41 6.46
CA GLU A 156 -12.29 7.77 6.41
C GLU A 156 -11.27 7.92 5.27
N VAL A 157 -10.54 6.83 4.98
CA VAL A 157 -9.70 6.67 3.79
C VAL A 157 -10.14 5.41 3.06
N ALA A 158 -9.79 5.30 1.78
CA ALA A 158 -9.84 4.03 1.07
C ALA A 158 -8.44 3.39 1.08
N ILE A 159 -8.39 2.07 0.97
CA ILE A 159 -7.15 1.32 0.73
C ILE A 159 -7.36 0.47 -0.52
N ALA A 160 -6.50 0.67 -1.51
CA ALA A 160 -6.47 -0.09 -2.75
C ALA A 160 -5.15 -0.85 -2.86
N ILE A 161 -5.21 -2.10 -3.33
CA ILE A 161 -4.04 -2.97 -3.47
C ILE A 161 -3.97 -3.54 -4.89
N ALA A 162 -2.77 -3.47 -5.47
CA ALA A 162 -2.36 -4.19 -6.66
C ALA A 162 -1.25 -5.19 -6.28
N VAL A 163 -1.24 -6.36 -6.94
CA VAL A 163 -0.29 -7.43 -6.67
C VAL A 163 0.45 -7.76 -7.95
N TYR A 164 1.77 -7.74 -7.93
CA TYR A 164 2.59 -8.20 -9.04
C TYR A 164 2.97 -9.66 -8.84
N THR A 165 2.88 -10.47 -9.90
CA THR A 165 3.45 -11.81 -9.96
C THR A 165 4.24 -11.95 -11.26
N GLU A 166 5.33 -12.73 -11.27
CA GLU A 166 6.13 -12.93 -12.48
C GLU A 166 5.29 -13.49 -13.65
N ALA A 167 4.43 -14.48 -13.36
CA ALA A 167 3.61 -15.13 -14.39
C ALA A 167 2.44 -14.26 -14.89
N GLY A 168 1.90 -13.37 -14.05
CA GLY A 168 0.67 -12.64 -14.32
C GLY A 168 0.84 -11.13 -14.54
N GLY A 169 2.03 -10.59 -14.28
CA GLY A 169 2.23 -9.15 -14.14
C GLY A 169 1.44 -8.60 -12.95
N TRP A 170 1.06 -7.32 -13.04
CA TRP A 170 0.17 -6.68 -12.08
C TRP A 170 -1.24 -7.20 -12.23
N ILE A 171 -1.82 -7.68 -11.14
CA ILE A 171 -3.19 -8.19 -11.05
C ILE A 171 -3.90 -7.58 -9.84
N PRO A 172 -5.23 -7.49 -9.88
CA PRO A 172 -6.00 -7.05 -8.72
C PRO A 172 -5.87 -8.03 -7.54
N ALA A 173 -5.78 -7.50 -6.32
CA ALA A 173 -5.79 -8.32 -5.11
C ALA A 173 -7.09 -9.13 -5.01
N ARG A 174 -6.98 -10.42 -4.67
CA ARG A 174 -8.16 -11.29 -4.50
C ARG A 174 -8.83 -11.02 -3.16
N GLN A 175 -9.85 -10.15 -3.08
CA GLN A 175 -10.97 -10.19 -2.10
C GLN A 175 -11.95 -9.00 -2.21
N ALA A 176 -12.91 -8.94 -1.27
CA ALA A 176 -14.29 -8.43 -1.28
C ALA A 176 -14.65 -7.17 -2.08
N SER A 177 -15.87 -7.20 -2.62
CA SER A 177 -16.59 -6.09 -3.23
C SER A 177 -16.95 -5.01 -2.19
N VAL A 178 -16.01 -4.12 -1.89
CA VAL A 178 -16.28 -2.86 -1.18
C VAL A 178 -16.61 -1.74 -2.18
N SER A 179 -17.46 -0.79 -1.79
CA SER A 179 -17.95 0.28 -2.66
C SER A 179 -17.37 1.62 -2.27
N LEU A 180 -16.99 2.44 -3.25
CA LEU A 180 -16.60 3.84 -3.03
C LEU A 180 -17.72 4.68 -2.41
N SER A 181 -18.98 4.26 -2.55
CA SER A 181 -20.12 4.94 -1.91
C SER A 181 -20.02 4.99 -0.39
N ASP A 182 -19.19 4.13 0.21
CA ASP A 182 -19.06 3.99 1.65
C ASP A 182 -17.96 4.90 2.22
N MET A 183 -17.24 5.65 1.37
CA MET A 183 -16.25 6.63 1.82
C MET A 183 -16.93 7.79 2.54
N THR A 184 -16.36 8.18 3.69
CA THR A 184 -16.83 9.38 4.38
C THR A 184 -16.51 10.60 3.50
N PRO A 185 -17.48 11.50 3.23
CA PRO A 185 -17.20 12.72 2.46
C PRO A 185 -16.09 13.52 3.14
N GLU A 186 -15.21 14.11 2.33
CA GLU A 186 -14.14 14.98 2.83
C GLU A 186 -14.76 16.03 3.77
N PRO A 187 -14.26 16.20 5.01
CA PRO A 187 -14.71 17.29 5.84
C PRO A 187 -14.42 18.59 5.09
N VAL A 188 -15.48 19.35 4.77
CA VAL A 188 -15.35 20.66 4.12
C VAL A 188 -14.31 21.43 4.91
N ALA A 189 -13.15 21.69 4.30
CA ALA A 189 -12.07 22.41 4.94
C ALA A 189 -12.66 23.73 5.44
N SER A 190 -12.91 23.82 6.74
CA SER A 190 -13.22 25.10 7.35
C SER A 190 -11.99 25.95 7.08
N PRO A 191 -12.11 27.10 6.41
CA PRO A 191 -10.96 27.94 6.12
C PRO A 191 -10.25 28.14 7.45
N LEU A 192 -9.01 27.66 7.53
CA LEU A 192 -8.15 27.82 8.69
C LEU A 192 -8.16 29.32 9.02
N ARG A 193 -8.75 29.67 10.17
CA ARG A 193 -8.68 31.01 10.75
C ARG A 193 -7.34 31.21 11.42
#